data_AF-A0A4U9CTS6-F1
#
_entry.id   AF-A0A4U9CTS6-F1
#
_cell.length_a   1.000
_cell.length_b   1.000
_cell.length_c   1.000
_cell.angle_alpha   90.00
_cell.angle_beta   90.00
_cell.angle_gamma   90.00
#
_symmetry.space_group_name_H-M   'P 1'
#
loop_
_entity.id
_entity.type
_entity.pdbx_description
1 polymer ?
#
loop_
_entity_poly.entity_id
_entity_poly.type
_entity_poly.pdbx_seq_one_letter_code
_entity_poly.pdbx_strand_id
1 'polypeptide(L)'
;MDNLLGLADRVWLAGFWLNSGLQGEARANGRLDTSSLALHYLHGLPRPVYWVLWLWRRLRGEVLMADKNLLLLRHNGHYQLLLRNTVVFNPWLSSEETFTQRFSQPYSIQLLGLTGRWRIKQHLFDQHHGALFPLFEAFRSRSGPDDEDYGWLMHQARPALSVAEESPQSGWHRVDSLQSNALVLYEFSPLNEEPIGFPPAASVP
;
A
#
# COMPACT_ATOMS: atom_id res chain seq x y z
N MET A 1 19.51 -1.99 -7.83
CA MET A 1 18.04 -2.05 -7.86
C MET A 1 17.55 -0.71 -8.36
N ASP A 2 16.88 -0.64 -9.50
CA ASP A 2 16.49 0.63 -10.11
C ASP A 2 15.11 1.07 -9.61
N ASN A 3 15.01 1.29 -8.30
CA ASN A 3 13.79 1.76 -7.62
C ASN A 3 14.16 2.59 -6.39
N LEU A 4 13.16 3.15 -5.70
CA LEU A 4 13.38 4.02 -4.54
C LEU A 4 14.22 3.36 -3.43
N LEU A 5 14.15 2.03 -3.22
CA LEU A 5 15.02 1.31 -2.25
C LEU A 5 16.47 1.30 -2.67
N GLY A 6 16.74 1.05 -3.94
CA GLY A 6 18.12 1.09 -4.43
C GLY A 6 18.68 2.51 -4.60
N LEU A 7 17.81 3.52 -4.67
CA LEU A 7 18.22 4.92 -4.79
C LEU A 7 18.46 5.61 -3.44
N ALA A 8 17.84 5.14 -2.35
CA ALA A 8 17.91 5.79 -1.04
C ALA A 8 19.34 6.09 -0.56
N ASP A 9 20.29 5.19 -0.85
CA ASP A 9 21.70 5.37 -0.46
C ASP A 9 22.53 6.19 -1.47
N ARG A 10 21.92 6.59 -2.60
CA ARG A 10 22.61 7.24 -3.73
C ARG A 10 22.19 8.69 -3.96
N VAL A 11 21.04 9.10 -3.43
CA VAL A 11 20.50 10.45 -3.61
C VAL A 11 20.10 11.06 -2.29
N TRP A 12 20.34 12.36 -2.14
CA TRP A 12 19.93 13.11 -0.95
C TRP A 12 18.44 13.50 -0.98
N LEU A 13 17.89 13.68 -2.19
CA LEU A 13 16.51 14.11 -2.40
C LEU A 13 15.95 13.47 -3.67
N ALA A 14 14.70 13.02 -3.59
CA ALA A 14 13.88 12.70 -4.75
C ALA A 14 12.64 13.62 -4.75
N GLY A 15 12.48 14.42 -5.80
CA GLY A 15 11.33 15.29 -6.00
C GLY A 15 10.29 14.63 -6.90
N PHE A 16 9.01 14.80 -6.56
CA PHE A 16 7.88 14.35 -7.37
C PHE A 16 7.02 15.53 -7.78
N TRP A 17 6.43 15.45 -8.95
CA TRP A 17 5.43 16.42 -9.38
C TRP A 17 4.12 16.23 -8.64
N LEU A 18 3.48 17.34 -8.26
CA LEU A 18 2.33 17.27 -7.36
C LEU A 18 1.01 17.01 -8.08
N ASN A 19 0.76 17.64 -9.24
CA ASN A 19 -0.56 17.65 -9.86
C ASN A 19 -0.46 17.67 -11.39
N SER A 20 -1.10 16.70 -12.05
CA SER A 20 -1.17 16.56 -13.51
C SER A 20 -1.89 17.73 -14.20
N GLY A 21 -2.88 18.34 -13.55
CA GLY A 21 -3.64 19.48 -14.05
C GLY A 21 -2.80 20.75 -14.19
N LEU A 22 -1.80 20.95 -13.34
CA LEU A 22 -0.85 22.07 -13.43
C LEU A 22 0.20 21.88 -14.54
N GLN A 23 0.33 20.66 -15.08
CA GLN A 23 1.31 20.33 -16.11
C GLN A 23 0.74 20.36 -17.54
N GLY A 24 -0.54 20.71 -17.70
CA GLY A 24 -1.19 20.71 -19.02
C GLY A 24 -1.35 19.31 -19.64
N GLU A 25 -1.33 18.26 -18.82
CA GLU A 25 -1.47 16.86 -19.26
C GLU A 25 -2.89 16.52 -19.74
N ALA A 26 -3.88 17.34 -19.39
CA ALA A 26 -5.18 17.35 -20.03
C ALA A 26 -5.03 17.99 -21.41
N ARG A 27 -4.68 17.19 -22.43
CA ARG A 27 -4.55 17.71 -23.80
C ARG A 27 -5.94 18.14 -24.30
N ALA A 28 -5.97 19.17 -25.14
CA ALA A 28 -7.20 19.77 -25.69
C ALA A 28 -8.11 18.77 -26.46
N ASN A 29 -7.60 17.57 -26.77
CA ASN A 29 -8.33 16.49 -27.43
C ASN A 29 -8.95 15.48 -26.45
N GLY A 30 -8.98 15.78 -25.14
CA GLY A 30 -9.54 14.89 -24.11
C GLY A 30 -8.68 13.67 -23.80
N ARG A 31 -7.46 13.56 -24.38
CA ARG A 31 -6.50 12.50 -24.02
C ARG A 31 -5.64 12.96 -22.85
N LEU A 32 -5.61 12.13 -21.82
CA LEU A 32 -4.72 12.29 -20.68
C LEU A 32 -3.33 11.82 -21.06
N ASP A 33 -2.34 12.68 -20.85
CA ASP A 33 -0.94 12.27 -20.90
C ASP A 33 -0.60 11.47 -19.64
N THR A 34 -0.68 10.14 -19.73
CA THR A 34 -0.40 9.24 -18.59
C THR A 34 1.09 9.11 -18.28
N SER A 35 1.99 9.74 -19.06
CA SER A 35 3.44 9.67 -18.88
C SER A 35 3.97 10.48 -17.70
N SER A 36 3.14 11.32 -17.08
CA SER A 36 3.55 12.12 -15.94
C SER A 36 3.73 11.31 -14.66
N LEU A 37 4.71 11.74 -13.86
CA LEU A 37 4.97 11.26 -12.51
C LEU A 37 4.22 12.08 -11.43
N ALA A 38 3.14 12.77 -11.80
CA ALA A 38 2.31 13.49 -10.85
C ALA A 38 1.76 12.58 -9.74
N LEU A 39 1.77 13.06 -8.49
CA LEU A 39 1.23 12.35 -7.33
C LEU A 39 -0.30 12.41 -7.28
N HIS A 40 -0.89 13.52 -7.71
CA HIS A 40 -2.33 13.71 -7.71
C HIS A 40 -2.84 13.91 -9.12
N TYR A 41 -4.05 13.41 -9.32
CA TYR A 41 -4.91 13.67 -10.44
C TYR A 41 -5.86 14.85 -10.13
N LEU A 42 -6.84 15.10 -11.01
CA LEU A 42 -7.86 16.15 -10.85
C LEU A 42 -8.47 16.12 -9.44
N HIS A 43 -8.81 17.29 -8.92
CA HIS A 43 -9.42 17.48 -7.60
C HIS A 43 -8.61 16.88 -6.42
N GLY A 44 -7.29 16.70 -6.60
CA GLY A 44 -6.42 16.18 -5.55
C GLY A 44 -6.54 14.68 -5.32
N LEU A 45 -7.14 13.94 -6.25
CA LEU A 45 -7.25 12.48 -6.16
C LEU A 45 -5.87 11.82 -6.22
N PRO A 46 -5.50 10.96 -5.26
CA PRO A 46 -4.17 10.34 -5.23
C PRO A 46 -4.01 9.30 -6.35
N ARG A 47 -2.93 9.41 -7.11
CA ARG A 47 -2.51 8.40 -8.09
C ARG A 47 -1.82 7.22 -7.39
N PRO A 48 -1.70 6.04 -8.03
CA PRO A 48 -1.12 4.86 -7.39
C PRO A 48 0.26 5.10 -6.74
N VAL A 49 1.12 5.91 -7.37
CA VAL A 49 2.46 6.28 -6.82
C VAL A 49 2.38 7.01 -5.48
N TYR A 50 1.33 7.81 -5.22
CA TYR A 50 1.12 8.47 -3.94
C TYR A 50 1.03 7.42 -2.81
N TRP A 51 0.29 6.33 -3.03
CA TRP A 51 0.12 5.27 -2.04
C TRP A 51 1.38 4.45 -1.82
N VAL A 52 2.18 4.25 -2.88
CA VAL A 52 3.52 3.66 -2.76
C VAL A 52 4.41 4.52 -1.87
N LEU A 53 4.43 5.85 -2.06
CA LEU A 53 5.16 6.78 -1.20
C LEU A 53 4.57 6.88 0.21
N TRP A 54 3.27 6.73 0.35
CA TRP A 54 2.62 6.67 1.65
C TRP A 54 3.09 5.43 2.44
N LEU A 55 3.10 4.24 1.82
CA LEU A 55 3.66 3.02 2.40
C LEU A 55 5.14 3.21 2.74
N TRP A 56 5.91 3.82 1.83
CA TRP A 56 7.31 4.13 2.04
C TRP A 56 7.58 4.92 3.32
N ARG A 57 6.81 5.99 3.56
CA ARG A 57 6.95 6.85 4.74
C ARG A 57 6.66 6.14 6.06
N ARG A 58 6.03 4.96 6.01
CA ARG A 58 5.78 4.12 7.19
C ARG A 58 7.00 3.30 7.57
N LEU A 59 7.87 2.97 6.62
CA LEU A 59 9.07 2.17 6.83
C LEU A 59 10.04 2.93 7.74
N ARG A 60 10.44 2.32 8.85
CA ARG A 60 11.32 2.94 9.87
C ARG A 60 12.23 1.92 10.52
N GLY A 61 13.35 2.41 11.04
CA GLY A 61 14.29 1.62 11.82
C GLY A 61 15.38 0.97 10.99
N GLU A 62 16.02 -0.03 11.58
CA GLU A 62 17.13 -0.74 10.96
C GLU A 62 16.63 -1.82 10.00
N VAL A 63 17.36 -2.00 8.91
CA VAL A 63 17.12 -3.08 7.94
C VAL A 63 17.71 -4.37 8.52
N LEU A 64 16.85 -5.35 8.81
CA LEU A 64 17.27 -6.69 9.20
C LEU A 64 17.53 -7.58 7.98
N MET A 65 16.73 -7.41 6.93
CA MET A 65 16.87 -8.14 5.67
C MET A 65 16.31 -7.29 4.54
N ALA A 66 17.03 -7.22 3.42
CA ALA A 66 16.55 -6.62 2.19
C ALA A 66 16.90 -7.52 1.02
N ASP A 67 15.87 -7.93 0.29
CA ASP A 67 15.97 -8.71 -0.94
C ASP A 67 15.08 -8.07 -2.02
N LYS A 68 15.13 -8.61 -3.24
CA LYS A 68 14.37 -8.13 -4.39
C LYS A 68 12.87 -8.00 -4.09
N ASN A 69 12.28 -8.95 -3.36
CA ASN A 69 10.83 -9.00 -3.13
C ASN A 69 10.42 -8.78 -1.67
N LEU A 70 11.39 -8.56 -0.77
CA LEU A 70 11.17 -8.52 0.67
C LEU A 70 12.05 -7.45 1.32
N LEU A 71 11.49 -6.75 2.29
CA LEU A 71 12.21 -5.87 3.20
C LEU A 71 11.68 -6.10 4.62
N LEU A 72 12.56 -6.48 5.54
CA LEU A 72 12.27 -6.65 6.96
C LEU A 72 13.02 -5.58 7.75
N LEU A 73 12.29 -4.84 8.56
CA LEU A 73 12.80 -3.77 9.40
C LEU A 73 12.45 -4.02 10.87
N ARG A 74 13.26 -3.44 11.77
CA ARG A 74 12.99 -3.42 13.21
C ARG A 74 13.15 -2.01 13.78
N HIS A 75 12.21 -1.63 14.64
CA HIS A 75 12.26 -0.34 15.34
C HIS A 75 11.58 -0.45 16.70
N ASN A 76 12.32 -0.22 17.79
CA ASN A 76 11.79 -0.19 19.17
C ASN A 76 10.92 -1.42 19.53
N GLY A 77 11.35 -2.63 19.15
CA GLY A 77 10.58 -3.86 19.40
C GLY A 77 9.40 -4.09 18.46
N HIS A 78 9.11 -3.17 17.53
CA HIS A 78 8.19 -3.38 16.42
C HIS A 78 8.93 -3.95 15.22
N TYR A 79 8.23 -4.75 14.41
CA TYR A 79 8.75 -5.27 13.15
C TYR A 79 7.90 -4.77 11.99
N GLN A 80 8.51 -4.56 10.83
CA GLN A 80 7.82 -4.25 9.59
C GLN A 80 8.30 -5.16 8.47
N LEU A 81 7.38 -5.86 7.82
CA LEU A 81 7.67 -6.72 6.68
C LEU A 81 6.94 -6.17 5.45
N LEU A 82 7.71 -5.66 4.50
CA LEU A 82 7.22 -5.24 3.20
C LEU A 82 7.51 -6.34 2.18
N LEU A 83 6.48 -6.80 1.49
CA LEU A 83 6.58 -7.70 0.34
C LEU A 83 6.14 -6.97 -0.92
N ARG A 84 6.75 -7.34 -2.04
CA ARG A 84 6.51 -6.70 -3.33
C ARG A 84 6.60 -7.68 -4.49
N ASN A 85 5.72 -7.50 -5.45
CA ASN A 85 5.75 -8.19 -6.73
C ASN A 85 5.81 -7.16 -7.87
N THR A 86 6.97 -6.51 -8.04
CA THR A 86 7.15 -5.47 -9.06
C THR A 86 7.40 -6.10 -10.43
N VAL A 87 6.50 -5.86 -11.38
CA VAL A 87 6.54 -6.43 -12.72
C VAL A 87 6.39 -5.33 -13.76
N VAL A 88 7.35 -5.27 -14.68
CA VAL A 88 7.30 -4.37 -15.83
C VAL A 88 6.71 -5.15 -17.01
N PHE A 89 5.58 -4.68 -17.51
CA PHE A 89 4.94 -5.20 -18.71
C PHE A 89 4.32 -4.04 -19.50
N ASN A 90 3.92 -4.33 -20.74
CA ASN A 90 3.29 -3.33 -21.60
C ASN A 90 1.98 -2.83 -20.96
N PRO A 91 1.84 -1.53 -20.63
CA PRO A 91 0.64 -1.00 -19.97
C PRO A 91 -0.65 -1.27 -20.73
N TRP A 92 -0.61 -1.42 -22.06
CA TRP A 92 -1.79 -1.79 -22.86
C TRP A 92 -2.38 -3.16 -22.50
N LEU A 93 -1.64 -4.00 -21.77
CA LEU A 93 -2.06 -5.33 -21.33
C LEU A 93 -2.54 -5.34 -19.87
N SER A 94 -2.60 -4.18 -19.20
CA SER A 94 -3.01 -4.13 -17.78
C SER A 94 -4.50 -4.37 -17.56
N SER A 95 -5.33 -4.18 -18.59
CA SER A 95 -6.77 -4.46 -18.54
C SER A 95 -7.11 -5.93 -18.80
N GLU A 96 -6.15 -6.73 -19.24
CA GLU A 96 -6.35 -8.15 -19.52
C GLU A 96 -6.08 -8.99 -18.25
N GLU A 97 -7.14 -9.30 -17.48
CA GLU A 97 -7.00 -10.03 -16.21
C GLU A 97 -6.24 -11.36 -16.35
N THR A 98 -6.49 -12.10 -17.44
CA THR A 98 -5.80 -13.37 -17.70
C THR A 98 -4.30 -13.19 -17.97
N PHE A 99 -3.89 -12.00 -18.42
CA PHE A 99 -2.48 -11.65 -18.59
C PHE A 99 -1.87 -11.23 -17.25
N THR A 100 -2.53 -10.36 -16.49
CA THR A 100 -2.01 -9.88 -15.19
C THR A 100 -1.90 -11.01 -14.15
N GLN A 101 -2.84 -11.96 -14.14
CA GLN A 101 -2.82 -13.13 -13.25
C GLN A 101 -1.58 -14.02 -13.43
N ARG A 102 -1.00 -14.08 -14.64
CA ARG A 102 0.23 -14.87 -14.90
C ARG A 102 1.43 -14.34 -14.12
N PHE A 103 1.36 -13.09 -13.71
CA PHE A 103 2.39 -12.45 -12.90
C PHE A 103 2.08 -12.51 -11.41
N SER A 104 1.00 -13.17 -10.99
CA SER A 104 0.76 -13.43 -9.57
C SER A 104 1.90 -14.26 -8.99
N GLN A 105 2.45 -13.81 -7.87
CA GLN A 105 3.57 -14.45 -7.22
C GLN A 105 3.14 -15.05 -5.89
N PRO A 106 3.09 -16.40 -5.75
CA PRO A 106 2.84 -17.02 -4.47
C PRO A 106 4.04 -16.80 -3.53
N TYR A 107 3.77 -16.68 -2.24
CA TYR A 107 4.78 -16.59 -1.20
C TYR A 107 4.42 -17.42 0.02
N SER A 108 5.46 -17.90 0.71
CA SER A 108 5.38 -18.53 2.02
C SER A 108 6.45 -17.90 2.89
N ILE A 109 6.06 -17.30 4.00
CA ILE A 109 6.96 -16.55 4.89
C ILE A 109 6.83 -17.08 6.28
N GLN A 110 7.98 -17.30 6.91
CA GLN A 110 8.08 -17.68 8.30
C GLN A 110 9.01 -16.69 9.01
N LEU A 111 8.45 -15.92 9.95
CA LEU A 111 9.21 -15.07 10.86
C LEU A 111 9.42 -15.81 12.18
N LEU A 112 10.59 -16.44 12.31
CA LEU A 112 10.98 -17.17 13.51
C LEU A 112 11.26 -16.21 14.68
N GLY A 113 11.03 -16.68 15.91
CA GLY A 113 11.33 -15.89 17.11
C GLY A 113 10.33 -14.78 17.41
N LEU A 114 9.26 -14.64 16.62
CA LEU A 114 8.15 -13.73 16.89
C LEU A 114 7.19 -14.37 17.90
N THR A 115 7.59 -14.39 19.17
CA THR A 115 6.82 -15.00 20.28
C THR A 115 6.01 -13.97 21.05
N GLY A 116 4.93 -14.40 21.70
CA GLY A 116 4.07 -13.54 22.53
C GLY A 116 2.87 -12.99 21.75
N ARG A 117 2.16 -12.01 22.32
CA ARG A 117 0.95 -11.43 21.71
C ARG A 117 1.30 -10.23 20.84
N TRP A 118 0.79 -10.21 19.62
CA TRP A 118 1.09 -9.18 18.64
C TRP A 118 -0.20 -8.67 18.00
N ARG A 119 -0.27 -7.35 17.82
CA ARG A 119 -1.19 -6.73 16.87
C ARG A 119 -0.48 -6.61 15.53
N ILE A 120 -1.08 -7.20 14.51
CA ILE A 120 -0.56 -7.23 13.15
C ILE A 120 -1.49 -6.39 12.28
N LYS A 121 -0.96 -5.29 11.74
CA LYS A 121 -1.66 -4.47 10.73
C LYS A 121 -1.14 -4.84 9.35
N GLN A 122 -2.03 -5.11 8.42
CA GLN A 122 -1.70 -5.35 7.03
C GLN A 122 -2.22 -4.19 6.18
N HIS A 123 -1.35 -3.59 5.38
CA HIS A 123 -1.70 -2.64 4.33
C HIS A 123 -1.44 -3.29 2.97
N LEU A 124 -2.49 -3.58 2.21
CA LEU A 124 -2.41 -4.15 0.87
C LEU A 124 -2.66 -3.06 -0.18
N PHE A 125 -1.69 -2.87 -1.07
CA PHE A 125 -1.81 -2.06 -2.27
C PHE A 125 -1.76 -2.97 -3.49
N ASP A 126 -2.76 -2.91 -4.35
CA ASP A 126 -2.88 -3.68 -5.59
C ASP A 126 -3.80 -2.95 -6.60
N GLN A 127 -4.23 -3.65 -7.65
CA GLN A 127 -5.11 -3.09 -8.69
C GLN A 127 -6.54 -2.81 -8.21
N HIS A 128 -6.95 -3.36 -7.07
CA HIS A 128 -8.27 -3.16 -6.46
C HIS A 128 -8.21 -2.19 -5.28
N HIS A 129 -7.04 -2.02 -4.66
CA HIS A 129 -6.81 -1.22 -3.46
C HIS A 129 -5.60 -0.30 -3.69
N GLY A 130 -5.81 0.99 -3.95
CA GLY A 130 -4.71 1.90 -4.34
C GLY A 130 -4.75 2.34 -5.80
N ALA A 131 -5.51 1.67 -6.65
CA ALA A 131 -5.67 2.00 -8.05
C ALA A 131 -6.85 2.95 -8.28
N LEU A 132 -6.56 4.11 -8.86
CA LEU A 132 -7.57 5.15 -9.08
C LEU A 132 -8.46 4.86 -10.30
N PHE A 133 -7.88 4.44 -11.43
CA PHE A 133 -8.59 4.34 -12.70
C PHE A 133 -9.73 3.32 -12.72
N PRO A 134 -9.59 2.11 -12.13
CA PRO A 134 -10.71 1.16 -12.07
C PRO A 134 -11.94 1.73 -11.35
N LEU A 135 -11.74 2.62 -10.36
CA LEU A 135 -12.84 3.24 -9.62
C LEU A 135 -13.65 4.23 -10.48
N PHE A 136 -13.03 4.86 -11.48
CA PHE A 136 -13.72 5.75 -12.40
C PHE A 136 -14.70 5.01 -13.32
N GLU A 137 -14.47 3.73 -13.61
CA GLU A 137 -15.36 2.93 -14.46
C GLU A 137 -16.76 2.75 -13.85
N ALA A 138 -16.89 2.91 -12.52
CA ALA A 138 -18.17 2.86 -11.82
C ALA A 138 -19.07 4.08 -12.15
N PHE A 139 -18.49 5.20 -12.56
CA PHE A 139 -19.23 6.44 -12.82
C PHE A 139 -19.64 6.52 -14.29
N ARG A 140 -20.89 6.14 -14.58
CA ARG A 140 -21.50 6.28 -15.91
C ARG A 140 -22.22 7.62 -16.07
N SER A 141 -21.53 8.72 -15.77
CA SER A 141 -22.09 10.07 -15.90
C SER A 141 -21.41 10.87 -17.01
N ARG A 142 -22.20 11.58 -17.82
CA ARG A 142 -21.69 12.54 -18.82
C ARG A 142 -21.18 13.83 -18.19
N SER A 143 -21.67 14.20 -16.99
CA SER A 143 -21.21 15.40 -16.27
C SER A 143 -19.92 15.15 -15.49
N GLY A 144 -19.49 13.90 -15.37
CA GLY A 144 -18.38 13.50 -14.50
C GLY A 144 -18.78 13.42 -13.02
N PRO A 145 -17.80 13.15 -12.15
CA PRO A 145 -18.01 13.05 -10.70
C PRO A 145 -18.32 14.40 -10.05
N ASP A 146 -19.19 14.41 -9.06
CA ASP A 146 -19.41 15.56 -8.16
C ASP A 146 -18.56 15.47 -6.87
N ASP A 147 -18.77 16.40 -5.93
CA ASP A 147 -18.00 16.46 -4.68
C ASP A 147 -18.19 15.21 -3.79
N GLU A 148 -19.38 14.60 -3.78
CA GLU A 148 -19.65 13.36 -3.05
C GLU A 148 -18.87 12.21 -3.70
N ASP A 149 -18.94 12.12 -5.03
CA ASP A 149 -18.21 11.12 -5.80
C ASP A 149 -16.69 11.21 -5.58
N TYR A 150 -16.14 12.43 -5.56
CA TYR A 150 -14.72 12.67 -5.27
C TYR A 150 -14.34 12.25 -3.85
N GLY A 151 -15.21 12.53 -2.87
CA GLY A 151 -15.02 12.07 -1.49
C GLY A 151 -14.98 10.55 -1.39
N TRP A 152 -15.91 9.88 -2.08
CA TRP A 152 -15.96 8.42 -2.16
C TRP A 152 -14.72 7.84 -2.85
N LEU A 153 -14.33 8.38 -4.01
CA LEU A 153 -13.14 7.98 -4.76
C LEU A 153 -11.87 8.08 -3.91
N MET A 154 -11.70 9.18 -3.16
CA MET A 154 -10.56 9.37 -2.27
C MET A 154 -10.51 8.35 -1.13
N HIS A 155 -11.67 7.90 -0.65
CA HIS A 155 -11.74 6.86 0.37
C HIS A 155 -11.41 5.48 -0.21
N GLN A 156 -12.02 5.12 -1.34
CA GLN A 156 -11.85 3.81 -1.98
C GLN A 156 -10.46 3.60 -2.58
N ALA A 157 -9.82 4.68 -3.05
CA ALA A 157 -8.49 4.59 -3.64
C ALA A 157 -7.39 4.25 -2.62
N ARG A 158 -7.68 4.02 -1.33
CA ARG A 158 -6.68 3.72 -0.29
C ARG A 158 -6.20 2.26 -0.37
N PRO A 159 -4.96 1.96 0.04
CA PRO A 159 -4.56 0.59 0.35
C PRO A 159 -5.53 -0.04 1.37
N ALA A 160 -5.91 -1.29 1.16
CA ALA A 160 -6.77 -2.02 2.08
C ALA A 160 -6.05 -2.22 3.41
N LEU A 161 -6.78 -2.01 4.51
CA LEU A 161 -6.30 -2.22 5.87
C LEU A 161 -7.02 -3.40 6.50
N SER A 162 -6.26 -4.36 7.01
CA SER A 162 -6.76 -5.36 7.95
C SER A 162 -5.92 -5.38 9.22
N VAL A 163 -6.54 -5.76 10.34
CA VAL A 163 -5.89 -5.82 11.65
C VAL A 163 -6.28 -7.14 12.31
N ALA A 164 -5.27 -7.85 12.83
CA ALA A 164 -5.45 -9.07 13.59
C ALA A 164 -4.62 -9.01 14.87
N GLU A 165 -5.02 -9.82 15.86
CA GLU A 165 -4.19 -10.10 17.03
C GLU A 165 -3.82 -11.58 17.01
N GLU A 166 -2.53 -11.86 17.05
CA GLU A 166 -1.99 -13.22 16.95
C GLU A 166 -1.03 -13.49 18.12
N SER A 167 -0.97 -14.76 18.55
CA SER A 167 -0.06 -15.21 19.61
C SER A 167 0.82 -16.37 19.12
N PRO A 168 1.79 -16.12 18.22
CA PRO A 168 2.56 -17.19 17.62
C PRO A 168 3.48 -17.84 18.66
N GLN A 169 3.51 -19.18 18.69
CA GLN A 169 4.30 -19.93 19.68
C GLN A 169 5.77 -20.05 19.29
N SER A 170 6.07 -20.28 18.01
CA SER A 170 7.43 -20.49 17.49
C SER A 170 7.82 -19.51 16.38
N GLY A 171 6.85 -18.73 15.89
CA GLY A 171 7.03 -17.77 14.82
C GLY A 171 5.73 -17.52 14.07
N TRP A 172 5.68 -16.45 13.29
CA TRP A 172 4.54 -16.10 12.47
C TRP A 172 4.70 -16.71 11.07
N HIS A 173 3.65 -17.37 10.57
CA HIS A 173 3.66 -18.03 9.26
C HIS A 173 2.51 -17.50 8.39
N ARG A 174 2.82 -17.18 7.13
CA ARG A 174 1.83 -16.71 6.15
C ARG A 174 2.09 -17.34 4.80
N VAL A 175 1.04 -17.89 4.20
CA VAL A 175 1.02 -18.36 2.82
C VAL A 175 -0.06 -17.58 2.08
N ASP A 176 0.31 -16.94 0.98
CA ASP A 176 -0.60 -16.13 0.17
C ASP A 176 -0.02 -15.91 -1.23
N SER A 177 -0.63 -15.03 -2.02
CA SER A 177 -0.09 -14.57 -3.30
C SER A 177 -0.19 -13.06 -3.46
N LEU A 178 0.78 -12.46 -4.13
CA LEU A 178 0.75 -11.05 -4.52
C LEU A 178 0.45 -10.93 -6.01
N GLN A 179 -0.58 -10.16 -6.35
CA GLN A 179 -0.86 -9.77 -7.73
C GLN A 179 0.28 -8.93 -8.32
N SER A 180 0.27 -8.77 -9.65
CA SER A 180 1.26 -7.95 -10.35
C SER A 180 1.25 -6.51 -9.82
N ASN A 181 2.43 -5.98 -9.52
CA ASN A 181 2.65 -4.64 -8.96
C ASN A 181 2.00 -4.40 -7.59
N ALA A 182 1.60 -5.47 -6.90
CA ALA A 182 1.10 -5.38 -5.53
C ALA A 182 2.24 -5.20 -4.52
N LEU A 183 1.92 -4.49 -3.43
CA LEU A 183 2.73 -4.33 -2.24
C LEU A 183 1.89 -4.72 -1.03
N VAL A 184 2.46 -5.46 -0.09
CA VAL A 184 1.84 -5.66 1.22
C VAL A 184 2.83 -5.31 2.31
N LEU A 185 2.39 -4.46 3.24
CA LEU A 185 3.14 -4.09 4.43
C LEU A 185 2.46 -4.69 5.66
N TYR A 186 3.15 -5.57 6.36
CA TYR A 186 2.79 -6.04 7.68
C TYR A 186 3.54 -5.22 8.74
N GLU A 187 2.82 -4.72 9.73
CA GLU A 187 3.37 -4.03 10.89
C GLU A 187 3.00 -4.79 12.17
N PHE A 188 4.02 -5.27 12.88
CA PHE A 188 3.89 -6.05 14.10
C PHE A 188 4.16 -5.14 15.29
N SER A 189 3.16 -5.01 16.17
CA SER A 189 3.30 -4.28 17.43
C SER A 189 3.04 -5.21 18.60
N PRO A 190 3.94 -5.28 19.60
CA PRO A 190 3.71 -6.15 20.75
C PRO A 190 2.50 -5.62 21.53
N LEU A 191 1.67 -6.55 22.02
CA LEU A 191 0.57 -6.25 22.93
C LEU A 191 1.08 -6.51 24.35
N ASN A 192 1.39 -5.43 25.08
CA ASN A 192 1.72 -5.54 26.49
C ASN A 192 0.52 -6.13 27.25
N GLU A 193 0.77 -6.99 28.24
CA GLU A 193 -0.25 -7.59 29.09
C GLU A 193 -0.82 -6.64 30.15
N GLU A 194 -0.93 -5.34 29.87
CA GLU A 194 -1.71 -4.48 30.76
C GLU A 194 -3.20 -4.69 30.45
N PRO A 195 -3.99 -5.15 31.42
CA PRO A 195 -5.44 -5.19 31.24
C PRO A 195 -5.89 -3.74 31.06
N ILE A 196 -6.54 -3.46 29.93
CA ILE A 196 -7.43 -2.30 29.83
C ILE A 196 -8.58 -2.60 30.79
N GLY A 197 -8.35 -2.31 32.06
CA GLY A 197 -9.38 -2.27 33.07
C GLY A 197 -10.34 -1.18 32.67
N PHE A 198 -11.42 -1.54 32.00
CA PHE A 198 -12.64 -0.77 32.15
C PHE A 198 -12.94 -0.76 33.65
N PRO A 199 -13.03 0.42 34.30
CA PRO A 199 -13.52 0.45 35.67
C PRO A 199 -14.89 -0.22 35.66
N PRO A 200 -15.21 -1.10 36.64
CA PRO A 200 -16.55 -1.65 36.75
C PRO A 200 -17.53 -0.48 36.79
N ALA A 201 -18.58 -0.55 35.96
CA ALA A 201 -19.62 0.45 35.96
C ALA A 201 -20.07 0.67 37.40
N ALA A 202 -19.89 1.89 37.90
CA ALA A 202 -20.36 2.26 39.22
C ALA A 202 -21.87 1.97 39.25
N SER A 203 -22.26 0.99 40.04
CA SER A 203 -23.65 0.77 40.41
C SER A 203 -24.11 2.04 41.12
N VAL A 204 -24.96 2.80 40.43
CA VAL A 204 -25.61 3.99 40.98
C VAL A 204 -26.61 3.52 42.06
N PRO A 205 -26.63 4.13 43.25
CA PRO A 205 -27.60 3.82 44.30
C PRO A 205 -29.04 4.19 43.94
#